data_AF-A0A928W2H5-F1
#
_entry.id   AF-A0A928W2H5-F1
#
_cell.length_a   1.000
_cell.length_b   1.000
_cell.length_c   1.000
_cell.angle_alpha   90.00
_cell.angle_beta   90.00
_cell.angle_gamma   90.00
#
_symmetry.space_group_name_H-M   'P 1'
#
loop_
_entity.id
_entity.type
_entity.pdbx_description
1 polymer ?
#
loop_
_entity_poly.entity_id
_entity_poly.type
_entity_poly.pdbx_seq_one_letter_code
_entity_poly.pdbx_strand_id
1 'polypeptide(L)'
;MKIKSAFTAVAASLATFAAAAPSLAVSWVYIGQASTGEAINVDSDSIYEREEGIGFTYSLNDEVITAVAYCSSNQWYAEGYGVYSPQSQATQDMLSYVCQ
;
A
#
# COMPACT_ATOMS: atom_id res chain seq x y z
N MET A 1 -46.37 -31.12 -52.29
CA MET A 1 -44.95 -30.73 -52.17
C MET A 1 -44.86 -29.21 -52.09
N LYS A 2 -44.72 -28.60 -50.89
CA LYS A 2 -44.31 -27.19 -50.70
C LYS A 2 -43.57 -27.01 -49.36
N ILE A 3 -42.25 -26.99 -49.52
CA ILE A 3 -41.11 -26.47 -48.77
C ILE A 3 -41.38 -25.77 -47.41
N LYS A 4 -40.68 -26.26 -46.38
CA LYS A 4 -40.51 -25.68 -45.03
C LYS A 4 -39.49 -24.53 -45.08
N SER A 5 -39.77 -23.41 -44.42
CA SER A 5 -38.76 -22.34 -44.23
C SER A 5 -38.69 -21.96 -42.76
N ALA A 6 -37.61 -22.37 -42.10
CA ALA A 6 -37.23 -21.91 -40.77
C ALA A 6 -36.23 -20.76 -40.94
N PHE A 7 -36.57 -19.60 -40.39
CA PHE A 7 -35.66 -18.46 -40.30
C PHE A 7 -34.83 -18.60 -39.03
N THR A 8 -33.56 -18.99 -39.17
CA THR A 8 -32.60 -19.00 -38.07
C THR A 8 -31.94 -17.63 -37.97
N ALA A 9 -32.34 -16.83 -36.98
CA ALA A 9 -31.67 -15.58 -36.66
C ALA A 9 -30.35 -15.88 -35.92
N VAL A 10 -29.22 -15.48 -36.52
CA VAL A 10 -27.91 -15.55 -35.88
C VAL A 10 -27.77 -14.34 -34.97
N ALA A 11 -27.85 -14.55 -33.66
CA ALA A 11 -27.55 -13.52 -32.67
C ALA A 11 -26.02 -13.41 -32.50
N ALA A 12 -25.44 -12.30 -32.93
CA ALA A 12 -24.04 -11.98 -32.69
C ALA A 12 -23.88 -11.40 -31.26
N SER A 13 -23.37 -12.20 -30.34
CA SER A 13 -23.03 -11.76 -28.98
C SER A 13 -21.69 -11.00 -29.00
N LEU A 14 -21.75 -9.69 -28.76
CA LEU A 14 -20.57 -8.84 -28.54
C LEU A 14 -19.94 -9.20 -27.19
N ALA A 15 -18.77 -9.85 -27.21
CA ALA A 15 -17.96 -10.06 -26.01
C ALA A 15 -17.23 -8.76 -25.68
N THR A 16 -17.62 -8.08 -24.61
CA THR A 16 -16.87 -6.95 -24.04
C THR A 16 -15.62 -7.48 -23.34
N PHE A 17 -14.46 -7.27 -23.95
CA PHE A 17 -13.17 -7.45 -23.28
C PHE A 17 -12.95 -6.29 -22.30
N ALA A 18 -13.17 -6.53 -21.01
CA ALA A 18 -12.71 -5.62 -19.98
C ALA A 18 -11.18 -5.74 -19.88
N ALA A 19 -10.46 -4.72 -20.36
CA ALA A 19 -9.03 -4.60 -20.13
C ALA A 19 -8.83 -4.28 -18.63
N ALA A 20 -8.41 -5.27 -17.85
CA ALA A 20 -7.90 -5.03 -16.50
C ALA A 20 -6.59 -4.24 -16.64
N ALA A 21 -6.61 -2.94 -16.32
CA ALA A 21 -5.37 -2.21 -16.16
C ALA A 21 -4.59 -2.83 -14.99
N PRO A 22 -3.25 -2.96 -15.07
CA PRO A 22 -2.46 -3.35 -13.92
C PRO A 22 -2.69 -2.30 -12.83
N SER A 23 -3.33 -2.67 -11.73
CA SER A 23 -3.22 -1.90 -10.50
C SER A 23 -1.75 -2.00 -10.09
N LEU A 24 -1.04 -0.87 -9.99
CA LEU A 24 0.21 -0.82 -9.25
C LEU A 24 -0.14 -1.26 -7.83
N ALA A 25 0.08 -2.53 -7.51
CA ALA A 25 -0.21 -3.07 -6.20
C ALA A 25 0.80 -2.44 -5.25
N VAL A 26 0.36 -1.50 -4.42
CA VAL A 26 1.18 -0.95 -3.34
C VAL A 26 1.30 -2.04 -2.28
N SER A 27 2.53 -2.41 -1.94
CA SER A 27 2.82 -3.53 -1.04
C SER A 27 2.74 -3.10 0.42
N TRP A 28 1.53 -2.79 0.88
CA TRP A 28 1.28 -2.42 2.27
C TRP A 28 1.44 -3.61 3.21
N VAL A 29 2.30 -3.45 4.21
CA VAL A 29 2.52 -4.40 5.30
C VAL A 29 1.93 -3.85 6.57
N TYR A 30 0.94 -4.55 7.13
CA TYR A 30 0.36 -4.20 8.43
C TYR A 30 1.38 -4.46 9.55
N ILE A 31 1.66 -3.41 10.33
CA ILE A 31 2.60 -3.47 11.45
C ILE A 31 1.85 -3.71 12.77
N GLY A 32 0.79 -2.95 13.02
CA GLY A 32 0.08 -2.99 14.30
C GLY A 32 -0.83 -1.80 14.51
N GLN A 33 -1.27 -1.61 15.75
CA GLN A 33 -2.04 -0.43 16.17
C GLN A 33 -1.19 0.47 17.06
N ALA A 34 -1.18 1.77 16.75
CA ALA A 34 -0.60 2.80 17.59
C ALA A 34 -1.31 2.87 18.96
N SER A 35 -0.71 3.56 19.92
CA SER A 35 -1.32 3.79 21.24
C SER A 35 -2.64 4.57 21.18
N THR A 36 -2.90 5.29 20.08
CA THR A 36 -4.15 5.99 19.78
C THR A 36 -5.24 5.07 19.23
N GLY A 37 -4.91 3.82 18.87
CA GLY A 37 -5.81 2.85 18.23
C GLY A 37 -5.77 2.86 16.70
N GLU A 38 -4.97 3.75 16.09
CA GLU A 38 -4.85 3.86 14.64
C GLU A 38 -3.96 2.74 14.08
N ALA A 39 -4.36 2.16 12.94
CA ALA A 39 -3.56 1.14 12.26
C ALA A 39 -2.31 1.78 11.62
N ILE A 40 -1.17 1.13 11.80
CA ILE A 40 0.09 1.47 11.14
C ILE A 40 0.36 0.43 10.05
N ASN A 41 0.55 0.89 8.81
CA ASN A 41 1.03 0.06 7.71
C ASN A 41 2.26 0.71 7.08
N VAL A 42 3.20 -0.09 6.59
CA VAL A 42 4.38 0.39 5.85
C VAL A 42 4.28 -0.06 4.41
N ASP A 43 4.55 0.84 3.46
CA ASP A 43 4.71 0.45 2.06
C ASP A 43 6.10 -0.16 1.88
N SER A 44 6.17 -1.49 1.72
CA SER A 44 7.46 -2.20 1.65
C SER A 44 8.29 -1.82 0.43
N ASP A 45 7.64 -1.39 -0.66
CA ASP A 45 8.33 -1.02 -1.90
C ASP A 45 8.90 0.41 -1.84
N SER A 46 8.53 1.17 -0.81
CA SER A 46 9.00 2.53 -0.58
C SER A 46 10.27 2.62 0.27
N ILE A 47 10.82 1.48 0.73
CA ILE A 47 11.98 1.43 1.62
C ILE A 47 13.28 1.51 0.81
N TYR A 48 14.14 2.49 1.11
CA TYR A 48 15.45 2.64 0.46
C TYR A 48 16.44 3.45 1.30
N GLU A 49 17.73 3.20 1.08
CA GLU A 49 18.81 3.97 1.70
C GLU A 49 18.86 5.42 1.18
N ARG A 50 19.07 6.37 2.09
CA ARG A 50 19.34 7.79 1.82
C ARG A 50 20.55 8.23 2.65
N GLU A 51 21.11 9.40 2.31
CA GLU A 51 22.26 9.97 3.06
C GLU A 51 21.97 10.16 4.55
N GLU A 52 20.74 10.52 4.90
CA GLU A 52 20.33 10.84 6.28
C GLU A 52 19.78 9.66 7.08
N GLY A 53 19.54 8.49 6.44
CA GLY A 53 18.88 7.34 7.06
C GLY A 53 18.16 6.45 6.05
N ILE A 54 17.13 5.73 6.48
CA ILE A 54 16.30 4.90 5.60
C ILE A 54 15.01 5.64 5.25
N GLY A 55 14.81 5.96 3.97
CA GLY A 55 13.55 6.52 3.48
C GLY A 55 12.47 5.45 3.42
N PHE A 56 11.25 5.79 3.83
CA PHE A 56 10.09 4.90 3.77
C PHE A 56 8.79 5.71 3.76
N THR A 57 7.68 5.05 3.41
CA THR A 57 6.33 5.59 3.49
C THR A 57 5.49 4.70 4.41
N TYR A 58 4.74 5.30 5.32
CA TYR A 58 3.81 4.59 6.19
C TYR A 58 2.43 5.24 6.15
N SER A 59 1.41 4.49 6.53
CA SER A 59 0.09 5.03 6.81
C SER A 59 -0.22 4.96 8.29
N LEU A 60 -0.89 5.99 8.77
CA LEU A 60 -1.57 6.01 10.07
C LEU A 60 -3.05 6.23 9.78
N ASN A 61 -3.85 5.17 9.96
CA ASN A 61 -5.23 5.11 9.49
C ASN A 61 -5.34 5.42 7.97
N ASP A 62 -5.94 6.56 7.60
CA ASP A 62 -6.15 6.98 6.20
C ASP A 62 -5.09 7.96 5.69
N GLU A 63 -4.16 8.38 6.56
CA GLU A 63 -3.12 9.33 6.21
C GLU A 63 -1.85 8.60 5.78
N VAL A 64 -1.27 9.00 4.64
CA VAL A 64 -0.01 8.46 4.10
C VAL A 64 1.09 9.49 4.27
N ILE A 65 2.18 9.08 4.91
CA ILE A 65 3.25 9.96 5.36
C ILE A 65 4.60 9.42 4.88
N THR A 66 5.35 10.25 4.16
CA THR A 66 6.76 10.00 3.84
C THR A 66 7.61 10.24 5.08
N ALA A 67 8.59 9.38 5.32
CA ALA A 67 9.44 9.45 6.50
C ALA A 67 10.89 9.04 6.22
N VAL A 68 11.75 9.39 7.17
CA VAL A 68 13.15 8.95 7.23
C VAL A 68 13.41 8.33 8.60
N ALA A 69 13.80 7.07 8.63
CA ALA A 69 14.17 6.36 9.85
C ALA A 69 15.65 6.60 10.18
N TYR A 70 15.89 7.04 11.42
CA TYR A 70 17.20 7.18 12.03
C TYR A 70 17.46 5.94 12.89
N CYS A 71 17.85 4.84 12.25
CA CYS A 71 17.94 3.52 12.88
C CYS A 71 18.89 3.46 14.08
N SER A 72 19.95 4.28 14.10
CA SER A 72 20.91 4.35 15.21
C SER A 72 20.36 5.05 16.47
N SER A 73 19.41 5.98 16.32
CA SER A 73 18.81 6.73 17.42
C SER A 73 17.42 6.25 17.81
N ASN A 74 16.89 5.22 17.14
CA ASN A 74 15.52 4.71 17.33
C ASN A 74 14.46 5.82 17.18
N GLN A 75 14.59 6.60 16.11
CA GLN A 75 13.73 7.74 15.78
C GLN A 75 13.34 7.71 14.31
N TRP A 76 12.29 8.45 13.94
CA TRP A 76 12.02 8.79 12.54
C TRP A 76 11.58 10.24 12.42
N TYR A 77 11.92 10.86 11.31
CA TYR A 77 11.31 12.11 10.85
C TYR A 77 10.10 11.79 9.99
N ALA A 78 8.95 12.37 10.31
CA ALA A 78 7.72 12.33 9.52
C ALA A 78 7.54 13.67 8.78
N GLU A 79 7.43 13.61 7.46
CA GLU A 79 7.31 14.81 6.60
C GLU A 79 6.07 15.62 6.98
N GLY A 80 6.25 16.93 7.24
CA GLY A 80 5.17 17.82 7.68
C GLY A 80 4.88 17.81 9.18
N TYR A 81 5.46 16.89 9.95
CA TYR A 81 5.17 16.72 11.38
C TYR A 81 6.38 16.92 12.29
N GLY A 82 7.53 16.29 11.98
CA GLY A 82 8.74 16.38 12.77
C GLY A 82 9.30 15.02 13.20
N VAL A 83 10.17 15.03 14.22
CA VAL A 83 10.88 13.83 14.69
C VAL A 83 10.13 13.18 15.85
N TYR A 84 9.97 11.85 15.77
CA TYR A 84 9.29 11.03 16.76
C TYR A 84 10.18 9.87 17.25
N SER A 85 9.84 9.37 18.43
CA SER A 85 10.39 8.14 19.02
C SER A 85 9.23 7.18 19.33
N PRO A 86 9.44 5.85 19.26
CA PRO A 86 8.39 4.88 19.55
C PRO A 86 7.71 5.12 20.90
N GLN A 87 6.38 5.16 20.89
CA GLN A 87 5.52 5.30 22.09
C GLN A 87 4.66 4.05 22.35
N SER A 88 4.75 3.07 21.46
CA SER A 88 3.99 1.82 21.49
C SER A 88 4.81 0.70 20.85
N GLN A 89 4.43 -0.55 21.10
CA GLN A 89 5.04 -1.70 20.44
C GLN A 89 4.92 -1.60 18.91
N ALA A 90 3.77 -1.16 18.38
CA ALA A 90 3.58 -1.01 16.93
C ALA A 90 4.55 0.02 16.31
N THR A 91 4.77 1.16 16.97
CA THR A 91 5.77 2.14 16.48
C THR A 91 7.21 1.64 16.62
N GLN A 92 7.47 0.74 17.57
CA GLN A 92 8.78 0.09 17.69
C GLN A 92 8.96 -0.94 16.57
N ASP A 93 7.95 -1.75 16.32
CA ASP A 93 7.93 -2.77 15.26
C ASP A 93 8.04 -2.13 13.88
N MET A 94 7.44 -0.95 13.67
CA MET A 94 7.57 -0.16 12.45
C MET A 94 9.03 0.20 12.17
N LEU A 95 9.74 0.77 13.16
CA LEU A 95 11.16 1.08 13.01
C LEU A 95 12.00 -0.19 12.83
N SER A 96 11.70 -1.25 13.57
CA SER A 96 12.39 -2.53 13.42
C SER A 96 12.16 -3.16 12.05
N TYR A 97 11.00 -2.96 11.42
CA TYR A 97 10.72 -3.42 10.07
C TYR A 97 11.50 -2.63 9.01
N VAL A 98 11.55 -1.31 9.14
CA VAL A 98 12.24 -0.42 8.19
C VAL A 98 13.76 -0.52 8.28
N CYS A 99 14.29 -0.76 9.48
CA CYS A 99 15.73 -0.77 9.76
C CYS A 99 16.41 -2.15 9.59
N GLN A 100 15.72 -3.13 8.99
CA GLN A 100 16.23 -4.48 8.75
C GLN A 100 17.21 -4.56 7.57
#